data_AF-A0A836WRL4-F1
#
_entry.id   AF-A0A836WRL4-F1
#
_cell.length_a   1.000
_cell.length_b   1.000
_cell.length_c   1.000
_cell.angle_alpha   90.00
_cell.angle_beta   90.00
_cell.angle_gamma   90.00
#
_symmetry.space_group_name_H-M   'P 1'
#
loop_
_entity.id
_entity.type
_entity.pdbx_description
1 polymer ?
#
loop_
_entity_poly.entity_id
_entity_poly.type
_entity_poly.pdbx_seq_one_letter_code
_entity_poly.pdbx_strand_id
1 'polypeptide(L)'
;MSVWLRPKSLCRLVKVSRPPSMLPAPARQTEYGDSAHAKNFATTVAFSGLNACMQMMGADGLKQEFPLARHLAAAKMEHYLDGTIEIQMW
;
A
#
# COMPACT_ATOMS: atom_id res chain seq x y z
N MET A 1 -16.14 28.48 3.84
CA MET A 1 -17.53 27.98 3.87
C MET A 1 -17.46 26.47 4.05
N SER A 2 -17.82 25.97 5.24
CA SER A 2 -17.69 24.54 5.60
C SER A 2 -19.01 23.84 5.33
N VAL A 3 -19.05 22.92 4.36
CA VAL A 3 -20.22 22.07 4.12
C VAL A 3 -20.02 20.78 4.93
N TRP A 4 -20.80 20.65 6.00
CA TRP A 4 -20.96 19.42 6.75
C TRP A 4 -22.03 18.56 6.08
N LEU A 5 -21.61 17.45 5.47
CA LEU A 5 -22.52 16.38 5.06
C LEU A 5 -22.10 15.11 5.79
N ARG A 6 -22.92 14.68 6.75
CA ARG A 6 -22.94 13.28 7.20
C ARG A 6 -24.28 12.66 6.81
N PRO A 7 -24.26 11.44 6.28
CA PRO A 7 -25.26 10.45 6.61
C PRO A 7 -24.69 9.37 7.53
N LYS A 8 -25.61 8.70 8.21
CA LYS A 8 -25.44 7.84 9.37
C LYS A 8 -25.13 6.39 8.95
N SER A 9 -24.54 5.66 9.90
CA SER A 9 -24.32 4.20 9.96
C SER A 9 -23.31 3.58 8.99
N LEU A 10 -22.24 3.03 9.59
CA LEU A 10 -21.33 2.01 9.05
C LEU A 10 -20.24 2.38 8.03
N CYS A 11 -19.78 3.64 8.03
CA CYS A 11 -18.39 3.90 7.64
C CYS A 11 -17.51 3.83 8.90
N ARG A 12 -16.68 2.79 9.00
CA ARG A 12 -15.54 2.77 9.92
C ARG A 12 -14.76 4.05 9.65
N LEU A 13 -14.86 4.99 10.58
CA LEU A 13 -14.28 6.32 10.48
C LEU A 13 -12.76 6.15 10.53
N VAL A 14 -12.12 5.89 9.38
CA VAL A 14 -10.74 6.32 9.19
C VAL A 14 -10.81 7.83 9.29
N LYS A 15 -10.51 8.31 10.48
CA LYS A 15 -10.43 9.72 10.80
C LYS A 15 -9.41 10.30 9.82
N VAL A 16 -9.89 10.94 8.74
CA VAL A 16 -9.04 11.80 7.91
C VAL A 16 -8.39 12.76 8.89
N SER A 17 -7.09 12.56 9.02
CA SER A 17 -6.22 13.07 10.06
C SER A 17 -6.33 14.59 10.12
N ARG A 18 -6.26 15.10 11.35
CA ARG A 18 -6.07 16.53 11.60
C ARG A 18 -4.87 17.00 10.77
N PRO A 19 -4.86 18.24 10.24
CA PRO A 19 -3.69 18.75 9.54
C PRO A 19 -2.44 18.58 10.44
N PRO A 20 -1.31 18.11 9.89
CA PRO A 20 -0.12 17.71 10.66
C PRO A 20 0.53 18.85 11.46
N SER A 21 0.06 20.09 11.29
CA SER A 21 0.48 21.27 12.04
C SER A 21 -0.05 21.32 13.48
N MET A 22 -1.00 20.46 13.87
CA MET A 22 -1.72 20.58 15.16
C MET A 22 -1.55 19.41 16.13
N LEU A 23 -0.73 18.40 15.80
CA LEU A 23 -0.43 17.27 16.69
C LEU A 23 0.82 17.59 17.54
N PRO A 24 0.85 17.19 18.83
CA PRO A 24 2.04 17.35 19.66
C PRO A 24 3.21 16.62 18.98
N ALA A 25 4.41 17.22 18.99
CA ALA A 25 5.61 16.73 18.31
C ALA A 25 5.87 15.21 18.35
N PRO A 26 5.62 14.46 19.46
CA PRO A 26 5.84 13.01 19.48
C PRO A 26 4.79 12.19 18.69
N ALA A 27 3.59 12.72 18.44
CA ALA A 27 2.53 11.98 17.73
C ALA A 27 2.70 11.99 16.20
N ARG A 28 3.50 12.92 15.66
CA ARG A 28 3.79 12.99 14.21
C ARG A 28 4.71 11.85 13.75
N GLN A 29 5.56 11.34 14.64
CA GLN A 29 6.53 10.27 14.34
C GLN A 29 5.88 8.89 14.21
N THR A 30 4.86 8.60 15.04
CA THR A 30 4.15 7.32 14.99
C THR A 30 3.30 7.15 13.71
N GLU A 31 2.70 8.24 13.21
CA GLU A 31 1.87 8.18 11.98
C GLU A 31 2.69 7.89 10.70
N TYR A 32 3.91 8.42 10.60
CA TYR A 32 4.79 8.17 9.44
C TYR A 32 5.31 6.73 9.42
N GLY A 33 5.65 6.17 10.60
CA GLY A 33 6.07 4.77 10.73
C GLY A 33 4.99 3.78 10.30
N ASP A 34 3.74 4.00 10.74
CA ASP A 34 2.60 3.16 10.32
C ASP A 34 2.38 3.20 8.79
N SER A 35 2.58 4.36 8.16
CA SER A 35 2.48 4.51 6.71
C SER A 35 3.58 3.76 5.96
N ALA A 36 4.82 3.81 6.45
CA ALA A 36 5.96 3.11 5.86
C ALA A 36 5.78 1.58 5.96
N HIS A 37 5.37 1.09 7.13
CA HIS A 37 5.09 -0.33 7.34
C HIS A 37 3.92 -0.83 6.49
N ALA A 38 2.86 -0.03 6.34
CA ALA A 38 1.71 -0.39 5.51
C ALA A 38 2.11 -0.57 4.03
N LYS A 39 2.95 0.32 3.49
CA LYS A 39 3.47 0.21 2.12
C LYS A 39 4.34 -1.02 1.93
N ASN A 40 5.27 -1.26 2.84
CA ASN A 40 6.15 -2.44 2.80
C ASN A 40 5.35 -3.75 2.84
N PHE A 41 4.35 -3.81 3.69
CA PHE A 41 3.45 -4.96 3.76
C PHE A 41 2.67 -5.14 2.45
N ALA A 42 2.05 -4.08 1.94
CA ALA A 42 1.24 -4.13 0.72
C ALA A 42 2.04 -4.62 -0.50
N THR A 43 3.25 -4.07 -0.71
CA THR A 43 4.11 -4.44 -1.83
C THR A 43 4.61 -5.88 -1.74
N THR A 44 4.98 -6.34 -0.54
CA THR A 44 5.43 -7.72 -0.30
C THR A 44 4.31 -8.75 -0.52
N VAL A 45 3.11 -8.45 -0.03
CA VAL A 45 1.93 -9.31 -0.24
C VAL A 45 1.52 -9.33 -1.71
N ALA A 46 1.55 -8.18 -2.39
CA ALA A 46 1.25 -8.11 -3.83
C ALA A 46 2.23 -8.94 -4.66
N PHE A 47 3.54 -8.84 -4.39
CA PHE A 47 4.56 -9.61 -5.12
C PHE A 47 4.42 -11.12 -4.88
N SER A 48 4.27 -11.55 -3.62
CA SER A 48 4.10 -12.97 -3.29
C SER A 48 2.81 -13.56 -3.84
N GLY A 49 1.69 -12.82 -3.77
CA GLY A 49 0.41 -13.24 -4.32
C GLY A 49 0.44 -13.40 -5.83
N LEU A 50 1.02 -12.45 -6.56
CA LEU A 50 1.16 -12.54 -8.02
C LEU A 50 2.06 -13.72 -8.43
N ASN A 51 3.14 -13.95 -7.69
CA ASN A 51 4.04 -15.08 -7.94
C ASN A 51 3.32 -16.43 -7.70
N ALA A 52 2.52 -16.53 -6.63
CA ALA A 52 1.71 -17.72 -6.37
C ALA A 52 0.67 -17.97 -7.48
N CYS A 53 -0.01 -16.92 -7.94
CA CYS A 53 -0.96 -17.02 -9.06
C CYS A 53 -0.27 -17.47 -10.36
N MET A 54 0.91 -16.93 -10.66
CA MET A 54 1.70 -17.39 -11.81
C MET A 54 2.09 -18.86 -11.69
N GLN A 55 2.56 -19.27 -10.51
CA GLN A 55 2.98 -20.64 -10.27
C GLN A 55 1.82 -21.62 -10.44
N MET A 56 0.61 -21.25 -9.99
CA MET A 56 -0.61 -22.07 -10.15
C MET A 56 -1.02 -22.25 -11.62
N MET A 57 -0.74 -21.27 -12.47
CA MET A 57 -1.02 -21.38 -13.92
C MET A 57 0.11 -22.05 -14.70
N GLY A 58 1.27 -22.31 -14.07
CA GLY A 58 2.42 -22.92 -14.72
C GLY A 58 2.99 -22.06 -15.87
N ALA A 59 3.35 -22.70 -16.98
CA ALA A 59 3.94 -22.01 -18.14
C ALA A 59 2.98 -21.01 -18.81
N ASP A 60 1.66 -21.19 -18.65
CA ASP A 60 0.67 -20.26 -19.17
C ASP A 60 0.69 -18.91 -18.44
N GLY A 61 1.17 -18.87 -17.19
CA GLY A 61 1.30 -17.63 -16.43
C GLY A 61 2.33 -16.65 -16.98
N LEU A 62 3.23 -17.11 -17.86
CA LEU A 62 4.24 -16.28 -18.52
C LEU A 62 3.79 -15.78 -19.90
N LYS A 63 2.65 -16.23 -20.40
CA LYS A 63 2.13 -15.78 -21.70
C LYS A 63 1.64 -14.35 -21.63
N GLN A 64 1.86 -13.59 -22.70
CA GLN A 64 1.43 -12.19 -22.81
C GLN A 64 -0.11 -12.03 -22.82
N GLU A 65 -0.84 -13.11 -23.11
CA GLU A 65 -2.31 -13.16 -23.08
C GLU A 65 -2.86 -12.90 -21.68
N PHE A 66 -2.14 -13.34 -20.64
CA PHE A 66 -2.50 -13.07 -19.25
C PHE A 66 -1.65 -11.89 -18.74
N PRO A 67 -2.28 -10.83 -18.19
CA PRO A 67 -1.54 -9.63 -17.78
C PRO A 67 -0.68 -9.83 -16.50
N LEU A 68 -0.50 -11.07 -16.02
CA LEU A 68 0.22 -11.37 -14.79
C LEU A 68 1.70 -10.98 -14.87
N ALA A 69 2.38 -11.24 -15.98
CA ALA A 69 3.79 -10.86 -16.17
C ALA A 69 3.99 -9.35 -16.06
N ARG A 70 3.06 -8.58 -16.61
CA ARG A 70 3.05 -7.13 -16.48
C ARG A 70 2.81 -6.69 -15.03
N HIS A 71 1.86 -7.32 -14.34
CA HIS A 71 1.56 -6.99 -12.95
C HIS A 71 2.71 -7.35 -12.01
N LEU A 72 3.42 -8.46 -12.27
CA LEU A 72 4.60 -8.85 -11.49
C LEU A 72 5.75 -7.87 -11.69
N ALA A 73 5.98 -7.39 -12.91
CA ALA A 73 6.96 -6.34 -13.17
C ALA A 73 6.60 -5.03 -12.45
N ALA A 74 5.32 -4.63 -12.46
CA ALA A 74 4.86 -3.44 -11.75
C ALA A 74 5.03 -3.57 -10.23
N ALA A 75 4.64 -4.72 -9.64
CA ALA A 75 4.84 -5.00 -8.21
C ALA A 75 6.33 -4.98 -7.83
N LYS A 76 7.21 -5.45 -8.72
CA LYS A 76 8.66 -5.39 -8.50
C LYS A 76 9.18 -3.96 -8.48
N MET A 77 8.68 -3.08 -9.35
CA MET A 77 9.05 -1.67 -9.38
C MET A 77 8.64 -0.92 -8.11
N GLU A 78 7.51 -1.31 -7.52
CA GLU A 78 6.97 -0.68 -6.30
C GLU A 78 7.88 -0.86 -5.07
N HIS A 79 8.73 -1.89 -5.06
CA HIS A 79 9.75 -2.08 -4.01
C HIS A 79 10.88 -1.03 -4.04
N TYR A 80 11.06 -0.35 -5.16
CA TYR A 80 12.10 0.68 -5.32
C TYR A 80 11.52 2.10 -5.31
N LEU A 81 10.25 2.24 -5.69
CA LEU A 81 9.55 3.52 -5.69
C LEU A 81 9.22 3.95 -4.26
N ASP A 82 9.26 5.26 -4.00
CA ASP A 82 8.90 5.87 -2.71
C ASP A 82 9.76 5.37 -1.52
N GLY A 83 11.07 5.32 -1.73
CA GLY A 83 12.01 4.73 -0.77
C GLY A 83 12.03 3.21 -0.90
N THR A 84 13.23 2.62 -0.94
CA THR A 84 13.33 1.16 -0.99
C THR A 84 12.73 0.57 0.28
N ILE A 85 12.19 -0.65 0.17
CA ILE A 85 11.66 -1.38 1.33
C ILE A 85 12.64 -1.43 2.52
N GLU A 86 13.96 -1.44 2.23
CA GLU A 86 15.05 -1.39 3.21
C GLU A 86 15.09 -0.07 4.00
N ILE A 87 14.81 1.06 3.34
CA ILE A 87 14.78 2.39 3.96
C ILE A 87 13.53 2.56 4.83
N GLN A 88 12.42 1.91 4.45
CA GLN A 88 11.14 1.95 5.14
C GLN A 88 11.04 0.92 6.30
N MET A 89 12.09 0.13 6.54
CA MET A 89 12.16 -0.88 7.59
C MET A 89 12.56 -0.32 8.97
N TRP A 90 13.04 0.93 9.01
CA TRP A 90 13.48 1.65 10.21
C TRP A 90 12.43 2.65 10.70
#